data_AF-A0A9X6F7L9-F1
#
_entry.id   AF-A0A9X6F7L9-F1
#
_cell.length_a   1.000
_cell.length_b   1.000
_cell.length_c   1.000
_cell.angle_alpha   90.00
_cell.angle_beta   90.00
_cell.angle_gamma   90.00
#
_symmetry.space_group_name_H-M   'P 1'
#
loop_
_entity.id
_entity.type
_entity.pdbx_description
1 polymer ?
#
loop_
_entity_poly.entity_id
_entity_poly.type
_entity_poly.pdbx_seq_one_letter_code
_entity_poly.pdbx_strand_id
1 'polypeptide(L)'
;MISELNKSDFYKCKGLVNEKGHLEVKAVIEGVNPGRIFVDNISSPNSGLIWLGNNDGFFFIGNAENEKFNNEINDFIDKVIEPEAKKVGLNCFEGIGNHPKWNEIIEKIFKHRKLSSKRKLC
;
A
#
# COMPACT_ATOMS: atom_id res chain seq x y z
N MET A 1 -5.67 -8.93 9.88
CA MET A 1 -4.64 -8.06 10.48
C MET A 1 -3.55 -7.86 9.46
N ILE A 2 -3.43 -6.63 8.96
CA ILE A 2 -2.35 -6.23 8.07
C ILE A 2 -1.02 -6.31 8.82
N SER A 3 -0.01 -6.90 8.19
CA SER A 3 1.31 -7.13 8.78
C SER A 3 2.43 -6.73 7.81
N GLU A 4 3.53 -6.21 8.34
CA GLU A 4 4.72 -5.92 7.54
C GLU A 4 5.48 -7.22 7.19
N LEU A 5 5.89 -7.34 5.92
CA LEU A 5 6.75 -8.43 5.47
C LEU A 5 8.21 -8.15 5.79
N ASN A 6 8.95 -9.20 6.11
CA ASN A 6 10.40 -9.16 6.07
C ASN A 6 10.87 -9.01 4.61
N LYS A 7 11.99 -8.33 4.41
CA LYS A 7 12.58 -8.15 3.07
C LYS A 7 12.83 -9.49 2.35
N SER A 8 13.21 -10.53 3.10
CA SER A 8 13.40 -11.88 2.58
C SER A 8 12.11 -12.50 2.02
N ASP A 9 10.95 -11.99 2.38
CA ASP A 9 9.63 -12.49 1.98
C ASP A 9 8.94 -11.67 0.89
N PHE A 10 9.57 -10.59 0.39
CA PHE A 10 8.96 -9.71 -0.61
C PHE A 10 8.56 -10.46 -1.89
N TYR A 11 9.29 -11.51 -2.26
CA TYR A 11 9.00 -12.35 -3.43
C TYR A 11 7.59 -12.95 -3.41
N LYS A 12 6.95 -13.08 -2.24
CA LYS A 12 5.57 -13.57 -2.12
C LYS A 12 4.54 -12.64 -2.78
N CYS A 13 4.89 -11.37 -2.99
CA CYS A 13 4.01 -10.39 -3.64
C CYS A 13 4.16 -10.35 -5.17
N LYS A 14 5.06 -11.15 -5.78
CA LYS A 14 5.27 -11.15 -7.25
C LYS A 14 3.98 -11.36 -8.03
N GLY A 15 3.11 -12.26 -7.57
CA GLY A 15 1.81 -12.55 -8.20
C GLY A 15 0.73 -11.48 -7.99
N LEU A 16 0.98 -10.48 -7.14
CA LEU A 16 0.03 -9.40 -6.83
C LEU A 16 0.20 -8.16 -7.71
N VAL A 17 1.30 -8.07 -8.45
CA VAL A 17 1.63 -6.90 -9.25
C VAL A 17 1.04 -7.02 -10.65
N ASN A 18 0.40 -5.94 -11.09
CA ASN A 18 -0.01 -5.79 -12.47
C ASN A 18 1.22 -5.64 -13.37
N GLU A 19 1.34 -6.46 -14.41
CA GLU A 19 2.46 -6.40 -15.36
C GLU A 19 2.62 -5.03 -16.02
N LYS A 20 1.49 -4.34 -16.27
CA LYS A 20 1.45 -2.98 -16.83
C LYS A 20 1.41 -1.89 -15.75
N GLY A 21 1.59 -2.27 -14.49
CA GLY A 21 1.63 -1.35 -13.37
C GLY A 21 2.97 -0.60 -13.26
N HIS A 22 3.11 0.13 -12.16
CA HIS A 22 4.26 0.98 -11.86
C HIS A 22 5.55 0.15 -11.67
N LEU A 23 6.66 0.59 -12.28
CA LEU A 23 7.94 -0.13 -12.25
C LEU A 23 8.57 -0.10 -10.85
N GLU A 24 8.34 0.97 -10.11
CA GLU A 24 8.83 1.18 -8.74
C GLU A 24 8.30 0.10 -7.78
N VAL A 25 7.04 -0.31 -7.95
CA VAL A 25 6.42 -1.40 -7.20
C VAL A 25 7.16 -2.72 -7.43
N LYS A 26 7.50 -3.02 -8.70
CA LYS A 26 8.28 -4.22 -9.04
C LYS A 26 9.69 -4.13 -8.45
N ALA A 27 10.34 -2.98 -8.56
CA ALA A 27 11.70 -2.77 -8.05
C ALA A 27 11.79 -2.98 -6.53
N VAL A 28 10.77 -2.59 -5.76
CA VAL A 28 10.72 -2.89 -4.31
C VAL A 28 10.56 -4.38 -4.05
N ILE A 29 9.65 -5.07 -4.75
CA ILE A 29 9.40 -6.51 -4.57
C ILE A 29 10.64 -7.34 -4.94
N GLU A 30 11.36 -6.95 -5.99
CA GLU A 30 12.61 -7.60 -6.39
C GLU A 30 13.80 -7.21 -5.50
N GLY A 31 13.60 -6.32 -4.51
CA GLY A 31 14.65 -5.87 -3.60
C GLY A 31 15.71 -4.95 -4.23
N VAL A 32 15.45 -4.47 -5.46
CA VAL A 32 16.31 -3.52 -6.17
C VAL A 32 16.24 -2.14 -5.51
N ASN A 33 15.04 -1.72 -5.10
CA ASN A 33 14.80 -0.46 -4.43
C ASN A 33 14.42 -0.68 -2.95
N PRO A 34 14.78 0.25 -2.05
CA PRO A 34 14.27 0.23 -0.69
C PRO A 34 12.75 0.39 -0.70
N GLY A 35 12.10 -0.18 0.32
CA GLY A 35 10.67 -0.06 0.51
C GLY A 35 10.20 -0.95 1.64
N ARG A 36 8.93 -0.80 1.99
CA ARG A 36 8.22 -1.60 2.98
C ARG A 36 6.96 -2.18 2.34
N ILE A 37 6.64 -3.43 2.66
CA ILE A 37 5.47 -4.11 2.11
C ILE A 37 4.60 -4.59 3.27
N PHE A 38 3.33 -4.19 3.25
CA PHE A 38 2.33 -4.57 4.23
C PHE A 38 1.25 -5.41 3.55
N VAL A 39 0.90 -6.56 4.12
CA VAL A 39 -0.01 -7.53 3.49
C VAL A 39 -1.09 -8.02 4.45
N ASP A 40 -2.19 -8.50 3.90
CA ASP A 40 -3.27 -9.12 4.67
C ASP A 40 -2.92 -10.50 5.26
N ASN A 41 -1.95 -11.20 4.66
CA ASN A 41 -1.43 -12.48 5.12
C ASN A 41 0.05 -12.66 4.73
N ILE A 42 0.92 -12.95 5.71
CA ILE A 42 2.38 -13.05 5.49
C ILE A 42 2.83 -14.34 4.77
N SER A 43 2.00 -15.38 4.79
CA SER A 43 2.29 -16.68 4.20
C SER A 43 1.76 -16.77 2.77
N SER A 44 0.58 -16.19 2.52
CA SER A 44 -0.07 -16.17 1.21
C SER A 44 -0.80 -14.83 0.99
N PRO A 45 -0.05 -13.75 0.66
CA PRO A 45 -0.64 -12.43 0.42
C PRO A 45 -1.71 -12.44 -0.67
N ASN A 46 -2.83 -11.76 -0.44
CA ASN A 46 -3.87 -11.52 -1.45
C ASN A 46 -3.99 -10.04 -1.79
N SER A 47 -3.77 -9.15 -0.82
CA SER A 47 -3.75 -7.69 -1.01
C SER A 47 -2.63 -7.08 -0.18
N GLY A 48 -2.10 -5.95 -0.65
CA GLY A 48 -1.04 -5.27 0.09
C GLY A 48 -0.91 -3.79 -0.22
N LEU A 49 -0.13 -3.13 0.62
CA LEU A 49 0.30 -1.75 0.51
C LEU A 49 1.83 -1.73 0.44
N ILE A 50 2.40 -1.10 -0.59
CA ILE A 50 3.83 -0.84 -0.67
C ILE A 50 4.09 0.62 -0.36
N TRP A 51 4.98 0.88 0.58
CA TRP A 51 5.56 2.19 0.80
C TRP A 51 6.95 2.23 0.19
N LEU A 52 7.17 3.11 -0.78
CA LEU A 52 8.46 3.24 -1.47
C LEU A 52 9.58 3.81 -0.57
N GLY A 53 9.26 4.30 0.63
CA GLY A 53 10.23 4.88 1.56
C GLY A 53 10.78 6.25 1.16
N ASN A 54 10.57 6.68 -0.09
CA ASN A 54 10.82 8.02 -0.61
C ASN A 54 9.66 8.47 -1.53
N ASN A 55 9.44 9.80 -1.63
CA ASN A 55 8.47 10.46 -2.53
C ASN A 55 6.96 10.19 -2.31
N ASP A 56 6.47 10.12 -1.07
CA ASP A 56 5.02 10.14 -0.75
C ASP A 56 4.15 9.02 -1.38
N GLY A 57 4.75 8.05 -2.08
CA GLY A 57 4.02 7.06 -2.87
C GLY A 57 3.67 5.81 -2.06
N PHE A 58 2.38 5.58 -1.88
CA PHE A 58 1.83 4.33 -1.32
C PHE A 58 1.03 3.60 -2.38
N PHE A 59 1.42 2.36 -2.68
CA PHE A 59 0.84 1.57 -3.76
C PHE A 59 0.00 0.42 -3.23
N PHE A 60 -1.27 0.40 -3.62
CA PHE A 60 -2.16 -0.73 -3.40
C PHE A 60 -1.93 -1.79 -4.48
N ILE A 61 -1.67 -3.04 -4.06
CA ILE A 61 -1.39 -4.19 -4.92
C ILE A 61 -2.33 -5.36 -4.62
N GLY A 62 -2.44 -6.30 -5.56
CA GLY A 62 -3.25 -7.50 -5.41
C GLY A 62 -4.75 -7.24 -5.55
N ASN A 63 -5.55 -8.03 -4.86
CA ASN A 63 -6.99 -8.07 -4.99
C ASN A 63 -7.66 -6.83 -4.35
N ALA A 64 -8.27 -5.98 -5.17
CA ALA A 64 -8.99 -4.79 -4.71
C ALA A 64 -10.30 -5.11 -3.99
N GLU A 65 -10.86 -6.31 -4.17
CA GLU A 65 -12.13 -6.75 -3.59
C GLU A 65 -11.94 -7.48 -2.25
N ASN A 66 -10.74 -7.45 -1.67
CA ASN A 66 -10.46 -8.06 -0.37
C ASN A 66 -11.08 -7.23 0.77
N GLU A 67 -12.33 -7.53 1.12
CA GLU A 67 -13.08 -6.79 2.14
C GLU A 67 -12.38 -6.75 3.50
N LYS A 68 -11.70 -7.85 3.89
CA LYS A 68 -10.96 -7.88 5.15
C LYS A 68 -9.85 -6.85 5.18
N PHE A 69 -9.02 -6.80 4.13
CA PHE A 69 -7.97 -5.79 4.00
C PHE A 69 -8.57 -4.38 3.95
N ASN A 70 -9.62 -4.18 3.14
CA ASN A 70 -10.25 -2.89 2.93
C ASN A 70 -10.89 -2.32 4.20
N ASN A 71 -11.44 -3.17 5.07
CA ASN A 71 -12.01 -2.77 6.36
C ASN A 71 -10.92 -2.45 7.40
N GLU A 72 -9.74 -3.05 7.29
CA GLU A 72 -8.63 -2.86 8.26
C GLU A 72 -7.68 -1.72 7.89
N ILE A 73 -7.57 -1.34 6.61
CA ILE A 73 -6.48 -0.46 6.14
C ILE A 73 -6.54 0.96 6.71
N ASN A 74 -7.71 1.49 7.02
CA ASN A 74 -7.83 2.82 7.64
C ASN A 74 -7.21 2.83 9.03
N ASP A 75 -7.63 1.89 9.88
CA ASP A 75 -7.08 1.70 11.22
C ASP A 75 -5.57 1.45 11.18
N PHE A 76 -5.11 0.65 10.21
CA PHE A 76 -3.69 0.37 10.04
C PHE A 76 -2.91 1.62 9.63
N ILE A 77 -3.48 2.46 8.76
CA ILE A 77 -2.87 3.74 8.39
C ILE A 77 -2.72 4.64 9.61
N ASP A 78 -3.78 4.81 10.41
CA ASP A 78 -3.75 5.72 11.57
C ASP A 78 -2.79 5.24 12.66
N LYS A 79 -2.73 3.92 12.88
CA LYS A 79 -1.95 3.33 13.98
C LYS A 79 -0.51 3.03 13.63
N VAL A 80 -0.20 2.80 12.35
CA VAL A 80 1.12 2.33 11.91
C VAL A 80 1.72 3.25 10.86
N ILE A 81 1.04 3.46 9.72
CA ILE A 81 1.64 4.19 8.60
C ILE A 81 1.87 5.66 8.95
N GLU A 82 0.87 6.36 9.48
CA GLU A 82 0.96 7.79 9.76
C GLU A 82 2.06 8.09 10.81
N PRO A 83 2.15 7.38 11.96
CA PRO A 83 3.27 7.58 12.89
C PRO A 83 4.64 7.33 12.26
N GLU A 84 4.76 6.31 11.42
CA GLU A 84 6.02 5.98 10.75
C GLU A 84 6.41 7.00 9.68
N ALA A 85 5.43 7.47 8.90
CA ALA A 85 5.60 8.52 7.91
C ALA A 85 6.08 9.83 8.56
N LYS A 86 5.49 10.22 9.70
CA LYS A 86 5.90 11.40 10.47
C LYS A 86 7.36 11.34 10.94
N LYS A 87 7.87 10.16 11.30
CA LYS A 87 9.28 9.99 11.71
C LYS A 87 10.26 10.34 10.60
N VAL A 88 9.84 10.23 9.34
CA VAL A 88 10.65 10.59 8.17
C VAL A 88 10.21 11.91 7.51
N GLY A 89 9.42 12.72 8.23
CA GLY A 89 9.00 14.06 7.78
C GLY A 89 7.83 14.08 6.79
N LEU A 90 7.15 12.93 6.58
CA LEU A 90 6.01 12.83 5.68
C LEU A 90 4.70 12.99 6.47
N ASN A 91 4.03 14.13 6.27
CA ASN A 91 2.75 14.45 6.94
C ASN A 91 1.52 14.02 6.15
N CYS A 92 1.69 13.77 4.85
CA CYS A 92 0.64 13.36 3.94
C CYS A 92 1.25 12.46 2.88
N PHE A 93 0.45 11.58 2.30
CA PHE A 93 0.92 10.70 1.23
C PHE A 93 -0.17 10.38 0.21
N GLU A 94 0.22 9.93 -0.98
CA GLU A 94 -0.72 9.58 -2.04
C GLU A 94 -0.96 8.07 -2.10
N GLY A 95 -2.24 7.69 -2.09
CA GLY A 95 -2.68 6.31 -2.32
C GLY A 95 -2.91 6.04 -3.81
N ILE A 96 -2.09 5.16 -4.40
CA ILE A 96 -2.12 4.83 -5.83
C ILE A 96 -2.42 3.35 -6.02
N GLY A 97 -3.38 3.03 -6.89
CA GLY A 97 -3.63 1.64 -7.29
C GLY A 97 -2.60 1.16 -8.32
N ASN A 98 -1.96 0.01 -8.08
CA ASN A 98 -1.12 -0.65 -9.09
C ASN A 98 -1.94 -1.27 -10.24
N HIS A 99 -3.25 -1.47 -10.00
CA HIS A 99 -4.24 -1.91 -10.99
C HIS A 99 -5.45 -0.94 -10.98
N PRO A 100 -6.08 -0.62 -12.13
CA PRO A 100 -7.22 0.31 -12.18
C PRO A 100 -8.40 -0.04 -11.27
N LYS A 101 -8.62 -1.33 -10.99
CA LYS A 101 -9.64 -1.81 -10.02
C LYS A 101 -9.52 -1.17 -8.64
N TRP A 102 -8.33 -0.72 -8.24
CA TRP A 102 -8.14 -0.03 -6.97
C TRP A 102 -8.68 1.40 -6.96
N ASN A 103 -8.93 2.04 -8.10
CA ASN A 103 -9.33 3.45 -8.16
C ASN A 103 -10.62 3.71 -7.36
N GLU A 104 -11.70 2.98 -7.68
CA GLU A 104 -13.00 3.12 -7.00
C GLU A 104 -12.92 2.66 -5.53
N ILE A 105 -12.11 1.64 -5.27
CA ILE A 105 -11.92 1.08 -3.92
C ILE A 105 -11.20 2.07 -3.00
N ILE A 106 -10.13 2.71 -3.47
CA ILE A 106 -9.41 3.76 -2.73
C ILE A 106 -10.35 4.91 -2.40
N GLU A 107 -11.13 5.39 -3.37
CA GLU A 107 -12.14 6.43 -3.14
C GLU A 107 -13.17 6.01 -2.08
N LYS A 108 -13.67 4.76 -2.14
CA LYS A 108 -14.62 4.21 -1.17
C LYS A 108 -14.02 4.08 0.24
N ILE A 109 -12.82 3.52 0.36
CA ILE A 109 -12.14 3.27 1.64
C ILE A 109 -11.85 4.59 2.35
N PHE A 110 -11.42 5.61 1.61
CA PHE A 110 -10.96 6.88 2.17
C PHE A 110 -11.98 8.02 2.07
N LYS A 111 -13.24 7.72 1.69
CA LYS A 111 -14.32 8.71 1.56
C LYS A 111 -14.54 9.61 2.80
N HIS A 112 -14.20 9.11 3.99
CA HIS A 112 -14.40 9.81 5.26
C HIS A 112 -13.19 10.69 5.64
N ARG A 113 -12.05 10.53 4.96
CA ARG A 113 -10.88 11.40 5.13
C ARG A 113 -11.08 12.67 4.31
N LYS A 114 -10.66 13.82 4.84
CA LYS A 114 -10.67 15.08 4.11
C LYS A 114 -9.52 15.09 3.10
N LEU A 115 -9.70 14.37 1.99
CA LEU A 115 -8.73 14.30 0.91
C LEU A 115 -8.57 15.71 0.30
N SER A 116 -7.43 16.38 0.51
CA SER A 116 -7.18 17.73 -0.03
C SER A 116 -7.04 17.77 -1.56
N SER A 117 -6.88 16.59 -2.16
CA SER A 117 -6.83 16.25 -3.58
C SER A 117 -7.24 14.78 -3.68
N LYS A 118 -7.77 14.31 -4.83
CA LYS A 118 -8.50 13.02 -5.01
C LYS A 118 -7.85 11.75 -4.43
N ARG A 119 -6.61 11.76 -3.93
CA ARG A 119 -5.89 10.60 -3.39
C ARG A 119 -4.90 10.92 -2.26
N LYS A 120 -4.94 12.14 -1.70
CA LYS A 120 -3.98 12.57 -0.67
C LYS A 120 -4.49 12.25 0.74
N LEU A 121 -3.83 11.29 1.38
CA LEU A 121 -4.08 10.80 2.72
C LEU A 121 -3.31 11.68 3.71
N CYS A 122 -4.05 12.62 4.27
CA CYS A 122 -3.83 13.31 5.53
C CYS A 122 -5.14 13.13 6.35
#